data_AF-K9WIY3-F1
#
_entry.id   AF-K9WIY3-F1
#
_cell.length_a   1.000
_cell.length_b   1.000
_cell.length_c   1.000
_cell.angle_alpha   90.00
_cell.angle_beta   90.00
_cell.angle_gamma   90.00
#
_symmetry.space_group_name_H-M   'P 1'
#
loop_
_entity.id
_entity.type
_entity.pdbx_description
1 polymer ?
#
loop_
_entity_poly.entity_id
_entity_poly.type
_entity_poly.pdbx_seq_one_letter_code
_entity_poly.pdbx_strand_id
1 'polypeptide(L)'
;MFFVISVNAEKVIASLVRSLNLLSSLTQTPMKHSKWLQLHQQGEKICSVLRQHGYRITKQHRTLSWKLCTEGQDEYALTWLPEPVSDWTLVPNNTSPERQELWTLIQRILAAIRTQDAVDYSRPWAIVRLLPDARRYVVARFVNRQDADDHKRYLSRFMPAAEFTVIFDPPTDEPSVST
;
A
#
# COMPACT_ATOMS: atom_id res chain seq x y z
N MET A 1 25.25 -30.15 36.36
CA MET A 1 26.24 -29.33 35.64
C MET A 1 25.68 -29.10 34.24
N PHE A 2 25.00 -27.97 34.04
CA PHE A 2 24.35 -27.62 32.77
C PHE A 2 25.22 -26.58 32.06
N PHE A 3 25.74 -26.91 30.88
CA PHE A 3 26.31 -25.91 29.97
C PHE A 3 25.32 -25.65 28.83
N VAL A 4 24.87 -24.40 28.77
CA VAL A 4 23.88 -23.85 27.85
C VAL A 4 24.52 -23.67 26.47
N ILE A 5 24.02 -24.41 25.46
CA ILE A 5 24.27 -24.10 24.06
C ILE A 5 23.08 -23.26 23.56
N SER A 6 23.13 -21.95 23.71
CA SER A 6 22.10 -21.06 23.13
C SER A 6 22.66 -19.64 22.92
N VAL A 7 23.47 -19.44 21.88
CA VAL A 7 23.87 -18.07 21.45
C VAL A 7 24.06 -17.95 19.92
N ASN A 8 23.51 -18.86 19.09
CA ASN A 8 23.81 -18.80 17.65
C ASN A 8 22.63 -18.88 16.68
N ALA A 9 21.39 -19.10 17.14
CA ALA A 9 20.24 -19.14 16.25
C ALA A 9 19.90 -17.77 15.65
N GLU A 10 19.92 -16.71 16.46
CA GLU A 10 19.55 -15.35 16.01
C GLU A 10 20.55 -14.76 15.01
N LYS A 11 21.85 -15.01 15.19
CA LYS A 11 22.88 -14.56 14.24
C LYS A 11 22.79 -15.30 12.91
N VAL A 12 22.46 -16.59 12.94
CA VAL A 12 22.25 -17.39 11.73
C VAL A 12 20.98 -16.93 11.01
N ILE A 13 19.89 -16.66 11.72
CA ILE A 13 18.64 -16.13 11.13
C ILE A 13 18.88 -14.73 10.55
N ALA A 14 19.57 -13.83 11.26
CA ALA A 14 19.88 -12.50 10.75
C ALA A 14 20.83 -12.53 9.54
N SER A 15 21.77 -13.48 9.50
CA SER A 15 22.68 -13.71 8.37
C SER A 15 21.95 -14.29 7.16
N LEU A 16 21.04 -15.24 7.37
CA LEU A 16 20.21 -15.82 6.32
C LEU A 16 19.21 -14.81 5.76
N VAL A 17 18.58 -13.99 6.60
CA VAL A 17 17.71 -12.88 6.16
C VAL A 17 18.51 -11.83 5.39
N ARG A 18 19.73 -11.49 5.82
CA ARG A 18 20.62 -10.60 5.04
C ARG A 18 21.04 -11.22 3.71
N SER A 19 21.31 -12.52 3.67
CA SER A 19 21.71 -13.23 2.45
C SER A 19 20.53 -13.39 1.48
N LEU A 20 19.32 -13.64 1.97
CA LEU A 20 18.09 -13.62 1.18
C LEU A 20 17.77 -12.23 0.64
N ASN A 21 18.01 -11.17 1.44
CA ASN A 21 17.88 -9.78 0.98
C ASN A 21 18.94 -9.38 -0.07
N LEU A 22 20.14 -9.95 -0.01
CA LEU A 22 21.18 -9.75 -1.02
C LEU A 22 20.86 -10.50 -2.32
N LEU A 23 20.28 -11.69 -2.23
CA LEU A 23 19.87 -12.46 -3.40
C LEU A 23 18.61 -11.87 -4.07
N SER A 24 17.67 -11.30 -3.31
CA SER A 24 16.51 -10.60 -3.87
C SER A 24 16.87 -9.28 -4.56
N SER A 25 18.00 -8.66 -4.19
CA SER A 25 18.49 -7.43 -4.83
C SER A 25 19.09 -7.66 -6.22
N LEU A 26 19.51 -8.88 -6.56
CA LEU A 26 20.20 -9.18 -7.83
C LEU A 26 19.24 -9.41 -9.01
N THR A 27 17.93 -9.53 -8.76
CA THR A 27 16.92 -9.78 -9.79
C THR A 27 15.85 -8.70 -9.90
N GLN A 28 15.99 -7.59 -9.17
CA GLN A 28 14.92 -6.62 -9.02
C GLN A 28 15.06 -5.48 -10.03
N THR A 29 14.18 -5.46 -11.04
CA THR A 29 13.98 -4.25 -11.85
C THR A 29 13.64 -3.08 -10.92
N PRO A 30 14.30 -1.91 -11.08
CA PRO A 30 14.06 -0.76 -10.21
C PRO A 30 12.58 -0.37 -10.25
N MET A 31 11.99 -0.22 -9.07
CA MET A 31 10.57 0.11 -8.92
C MET A 31 10.24 1.42 -9.66
N LYS A 32 9.13 1.45 -10.40
CA LYS A 32 8.65 2.68 -11.05
C LYS A 32 8.45 3.78 -9.99
N HIS A 33 8.90 4.99 -10.30
CA HIS A 33 8.82 6.12 -9.37
C HIS A 33 7.39 6.43 -8.89
N SER A 34 6.39 6.31 -9.76
CA SER A 34 4.98 6.48 -9.39
C SER A 34 4.51 5.44 -8.36
N LYS A 35 4.92 4.17 -8.52
CA LYS A 35 4.60 3.11 -7.56
C LYS A 35 5.29 3.37 -6.22
N TRP A 36 6.53 3.82 -6.25
CA TRP A 36 7.25 4.21 -5.04
C TRP A 36 6.56 5.35 -4.29
N LEU A 37 6.08 6.39 -4.99
CA LEU A 37 5.31 7.49 -4.40
C LEU A 37 4.01 7.01 -3.78
N GLN A 38 3.26 6.14 -4.45
CA GLN A 38 2.03 5.55 -3.92
C GLN A 38 2.30 4.77 -2.62
N LEU A 39 3.31 3.91 -2.62
CA LEU A 39 3.69 3.14 -1.43
C LEU A 39 4.21 4.05 -0.32
N HIS A 40 4.93 5.11 -0.66
CA HIS A 40 5.37 6.09 0.32
C HIS A 40 4.17 6.77 1.01
N GLN A 41 3.19 7.23 0.23
CA GLN A 41 1.95 7.81 0.77
C GLN A 41 1.15 6.81 1.62
N GLN A 42 1.04 5.56 1.16
CA GLN A 42 0.41 4.49 1.92
C GLN A 42 1.10 4.27 3.27
N GLY A 43 2.43 4.21 3.28
CA GLY A 43 3.23 4.09 4.51
C GLY A 43 3.02 5.25 5.47
N GLU A 44 2.97 6.49 4.97
CA GLU A 44 2.68 7.68 5.80
C GLU A 44 1.27 7.62 6.41
N LYS A 45 0.24 7.15 5.66
CA LYS A 45 -1.12 6.96 6.18
C LYS A 45 -1.14 5.93 7.33
N ILE A 46 -0.42 4.81 7.18
CA ILE A 46 -0.30 3.83 8.27
C ILE A 46 0.35 4.47 9.49
N CYS A 47 1.44 5.21 9.28
CA CYS A 47 2.16 5.88 10.35
C CYS A 47 1.32 6.96 11.03
N SER A 48 0.49 7.71 10.32
CA SER A 48 -0.38 8.72 10.94
C SER A 48 -1.38 8.10 11.90
N VAL A 49 -1.99 6.96 11.52
CA VAL A 49 -2.93 6.24 12.40
C VAL A 49 -2.19 5.64 13.60
N LEU A 50 -1.04 5.01 13.38
CA LEU A 50 -0.24 4.45 14.49
C LEU A 50 0.20 5.52 15.51
N ARG A 51 0.52 6.74 15.07
CA ARG A 51 0.81 7.86 16.00
C ARG A 51 -0.38 8.22 16.88
N GLN A 52 -1.61 8.13 16.37
CA GLN A 52 -2.83 8.35 17.16
C GLN A 52 -3.03 7.26 18.22
N HIS A 53 -2.53 6.05 17.96
CA HIS A 53 -2.50 4.94 18.93
C HIS A 53 -1.30 4.99 19.89
N GLY A 54 -0.52 6.08 19.91
CA GLY A 54 0.58 6.28 20.86
C GLY A 54 1.95 5.75 20.43
N TYR A 55 2.07 5.20 19.21
CA TYR A 55 3.36 4.71 18.70
C TYR A 55 4.27 5.88 18.30
N ARG A 56 5.53 5.84 18.76
CA ARG A 56 6.61 6.71 18.26
C ARG A 56 7.16 6.11 16.98
N ILE A 57 7.19 6.91 15.91
CA ILE A 57 7.56 6.43 14.58
C ILE A 57 8.74 7.21 14.03
N THR A 58 9.76 6.48 13.58
CA THR A 58 10.94 7.07 12.92
C THR A 58 11.11 6.50 11.53
N LYS A 59 11.05 7.37 10.52
CA LYS A 59 11.23 6.98 9.12
C LYS A 59 12.70 6.68 8.82
N GLN A 60 12.96 5.62 8.07
CA GLN A 60 14.30 5.30 7.59
C GLN A 60 14.57 5.97 6.23
N HIS A 61 15.79 6.48 6.06
CA HIS A 61 16.16 7.29 4.91
C HIS A 61 16.19 6.48 3.61
N ARG A 62 15.57 7.00 2.55
CA ARG A 62 15.53 6.40 1.19
C ARG A 62 14.95 4.99 1.12
N THR A 63 14.18 4.58 2.12
CA THR A 63 13.53 3.28 2.18
C THR A 63 12.05 3.43 2.46
N LEU A 64 11.26 2.42 2.07
CA LEU A 64 9.88 2.26 2.52
C LEU A 64 9.88 1.48 3.84
N SER A 65 10.56 2.03 4.85
CA SER A 65 10.74 1.42 6.16
C SER A 65 10.58 2.46 7.28
N TRP A 66 9.82 2.10 8.31
CA TRP A 66 9.55 2.92 9.49
C TRP A 66 9.75 2.08 10.74
N LYS A 67 10.53 2.62 11.69
CA LYS A 67 10.68 2.07 13.04
C LYS A 67 9.49 2.49 13.89
N LEU A 68 8.93 1.54 14.60
CA LEU A 68 7.78 1.65 15.49
C LEU A 68 8.28 1.31 16.89
N CYS A 69 8.23 2.30 17.78
CA CYS A 69 8.58 2.13 19.19
C CYS A 69 7.38 2.54 20.03
N THR A 70 7.11 1.79 21.10
CA THR A 70 6.22 2.25 22.15
C THR A 70 6.91 2.11 23.51
N GLU A 71 6.34 2.72 24.53
CA GLU A 71 6.92 2.76 25.86
C GLU A 71 6.82 1.37 26.50
N GLY A 72 7.97 0.70 26.64
CA GLY A 72 8.08 -0.61 27.29
C GLY A 72 7.98 -1.84 26.37
N GLN A 73 7.88 -1.69 25.05
CA GLN A 73 7.84 -2.81 24.10
C GLN A 73 9.06 -2.86 23.17
N ASP A 74 9.22 -3.99 22.48
CA ASP A 74 10.25 -4.22 21.48
C ASP A 74 10.15 -3.25 20.29
N GLU A 75 11.30 -2.90 19.71
CA GLU A 75 11.36 -2.09 18.49
C GLU A 75 10.99 -2.94 17.27
N TYR A 76 9.94 -2.52 16.55
CA TYR A 76 9.52 -3.14 15.30
C TYR A 76 9.80 -2.22 14.11
N ALA A 77 10.00 -2.80 12.92
CA ALA A 77 10.12 -2.09 11.66
C ALA A 77 9.00 -2.53 10.70
N LEU A 78 8.18 -1.58 10.28
CA LEU A 78 7.24 -1.75 9.18
C LEU A 78 7.96 -1.45 7.86
N THR A 79 8.17 -2.47 7.05
CA THR A 79 8.91 -2.38 5.77
C THR A 79 8.09 -2.91 4.62
N TRP A 80 8.11 -2.22 3.48
CA TRP A 80 7.62 -2.77 2.23
C TRP A 80 8.64 -3.77 1.67
N LEU A 81 8.22 -5.02 1.50
CA LEU A 81 9.02 -6.02 0.82
C LEU A 81 8.59 -6.07 -0.66
N PRO A 82 9.52 -5.90 -1.61
CA PRO A 82 9.21 -6.06 -3.02
C PRO A 82 9.00 -7.54 -3.38
N GLU A 83 8.83 -7.84 -4.67
CA GLU A 83 8.66 -9.22 -5.16
C GLU A 83 9.67 -10.19 -4.50
N PRO A 84 9.24 -11.40 -4.08
CA PRO A 84 7.92 -12.02 -4.32
C PRO A 84 6.84 -11.66 -3.30
N VAL A 85 7.16 -10.90 -2.24
CA VAL A 85 6.19 -10.62 -1.17
C VAL A 85 5.21 -9.53 -1.59
N SER A 86 5.73 -8.46 -2.20
CA SER A 86 4.95 -7.32 -2.70
C SER A 86 3.90 -6.81 -1.71
N ASP A 87 4.27 -6.77 -0.43
CA ASP A 87 3.40 -6.30 0.65
C ASP A 87 4.21 -5.68 1.80
N TRP A 88 3.50 -4.96 2.66
CA TRP A 88 4.03 -4.50 3.94
C TRP A 88 4.32 -5.68 4.84
N THR A 89 5.38 -5.60 5.65
CA THR A 89 5.75 -6.63 6.61
C THR A 89 6.31 -5.99 7.88
N LEU A 90 5.98 -6.58 9.02
CA LEU A 90 6.50 -6.18 10.32
C LEU A 90 7.65 -7.10 10.74
N VAL A 91 8.80 -6.48 11.03
CA VAL A 91 10.06 -7.16 11.40
C VAL A 91 10.49 -6.69 12.80
N PRO A 92 10.96 -7.57 13.70
CA PRO A 92 11.10 -9.01 13.56
C PRO A 92 9.76 -9.76 13.57
N ASN A 93 9.71 -10.89 12.87
CA ASN A 93 8.55 -11.78 12.87
C ASN A 93 8.62 -12.71 14.08
N ASN A 94 8.30 -12.18 15.26
CA ASN A 94 8.21 -12.94 16.49
C ASN A 94 6.75 -13.37 16.77
N THR A 95 6.56 -14.34 17.66
CA THR A 95 5.22 -14.81 18.09
C THR A 95 4.72 -14.03 19.32
N SER A 96 5.24 -12.82 19.54
CA SER A 96 4.81 -11.98 20.66
C SER A 96 3.33 -11.60 20.50
N PRO A 97 2.51 -11.63 21.57
CA PRO A 97 1.13 -11.15 21.51
C PRO A 97 1.05 -9.66 21.11
N GLU A 98 2.02 -8.85 21.53
CA GLU A 98 2.11 -7.43 21.19
C GLU A 98 2.28 -7.24 19.67
N ARG A 99 3.15 -8.07 19.07
CA ARG A 99 3.35 -8.08 17.61
C ARG A 99 2.09 -8.49 16.89
N GLN A 100 1.36 -9.49 17.38
CA GLN A 100 0.11 -9.94 16.78
C GLN A 100 -0.97 -8.85 16.82
N GLU A 101 -1.08 -8.15 17.94
CA GLU A 101 -2.00 -7.02 18.09
C GLU A 101 -1.63 -5.87 17.13
N LEU A 102 -0.36 -5.45 17.14
CA LEU A 102 0.15 -4.42 16.22
C LEU A 102 -0.06 -4.80 14.75
N TRP A 103 0.24 -6.06 14.39
CA TRP A 103 0.03 -6.55 13.04
C TRP A 103 -1.44 -6.56 12.64
N THR A 104 -2.34 -6.97 13.55
CA THR A 104 -3.79 -6.95 13.33
C THR A 104 -4.28 -5.52 13.08
N LEU A 105 -3.79 -4.55 13.86
CA LEU A 105 -4.08 -3.14 13.65
C LEU A 105 -3.59 -2.65 12.29
N ILE A 106 -2.34 -2.97 11.91
CA ILE A 106 -1.77 -2.61 10.60
C ILE A 106 -2.59 -3.23 9.47
N GLN A 107 -2.97 -4.50 9.55
CA GLN A 107 -3.79 -5.16 8.55
C GLN A 107 -5.17 -4.50 8.41
N ARG A 108 -5.79 -4.10 9.52
CA ARG A 108 -7.04 -3.34 9.49
C ARG A 108 -6.87 -1.99 8.80
N ILE A 109 -5.78 -1.27 9.07
CA ILE A 109 -5.47 0.01 8.40
C ILE A 109 -5.23 -0.21 6.90
N LEU A 110 -4.45 -1.23 6.54
CA LEU A 110 -4.19 -1.57 5.14
C LEU A 110 -5.48 -1.93 4.40
N ALA A 111 -6.38 -2.69 5.02
CA ALA A 111 -7.70 -2.97 4.47
C ALA A 111 -8.50 -1.67 4.27
N ALA A 112 -8.53 -0.78 5.26
CA ALA A 112 -9.21 0.51 5.15
C ALA A 112 -8.62 1.38 4.02
N ILE A 113 -7.29 1.46 3.88
CA ILE A 113 -6.64 2.20 2.79
C ILE A 113 -6.98 1.60 1.43
N ARG A 114 -6.96 0.27 1.30
CA ARG A 114 -7.36 -0.42 0.05
C ARG A 114 -8.81 -0.08 -0.33
N THR A 115 -9.70 -0.01 0.67
CA THR A 115 -11.09 0.44 0.46
C THR A 115 -11.17 1.92 0.12
N GLN A 116 -10.30 2.77 0.70
CA GLN A 116 -10.34 4.21 0.49
C GLN A 116 -9.68 4.66 -0.83
N ASP A 117 -8.69 3.92 -1.32
CA ASP A 117 -8.14 4.08 -2.68
C ASP A 117 -9.16 3.62 -3.74
N ALA A 118 -10.17 2.81 -3.37
CA ALA A 118 -11.32 2.52 -4.22
C ALA A 118 -12.33 3.68 -4.27
N VAL A 119 -12.13 4.75 -3.48
CA VAL A 119 -13.10 5.82 -3.32
C VAL A 119 -12.45 7.21 -3.19
N ASP A 120 -11.86 7.69 -4.28
CA ASP A 120 -11.43 9.10 -4.38
C ASP A 120 -12.64 10.00 -4.71
N TYR A 121 -13.38 10.42 -3.67
CA TYR A 121 -14.50 11.38 -3.76
C TYR A 121 -14.08 12.74 -4.33
N SER A 122 -12.79 13.06 -4.40
CA SER A 122 -12.32 14.36 -4.93
C SER A 122 -12.38 14.44 -6.45
N ARG A 123 -12.64 13.31 -7.12
CA ARG A 123 -12.64 13.19 -8.58
C ARG A 123 -13.90 12.51 -9.11
N PRO A 124 -15.07 13.17 -9.01
CA PRO A 124 -16.35 12.57 -9.38
C PRO A 124 -16.52 12.44 -10.89
N TRP A 125 -15.68 13.09 -11.71
CA TRP A 125 -15.76 12.98 -13.16
C TRP A 125 -14.88 11.84 -13.65
N ALA A 126 -15.48 10.80 -14.21
CA ALA A 126 -14.77 9.63 -14.72
C ALA A 126 -14.86 9.56 -16.25
N ILE A 127 -13.74 9.24 -16.90
CA ILE A 127 -13.75 8.80 -18.30
C ILE A 127 -13.91 7.29 -18.32
N VAL A 128 -14.94 6.82 -19.00
CA VAL A 128 -15.25 5.40 -19.16
C VAL A 128 -15.06 5.01 -20.62
N ARG A 129 -14.41 3.86 -20.84
CA ARG A 129 -14.31 3.24 -22.16
C ARG A 129 -15.35 2.14 -22.29
N LEU A 130 -16.06 2.12 -23.40
CA LEU A 130 -17.00 1.05 -23.76
C LEU A 130 -16.26 -0.06 -24.54
N LEU A 131 -16.51 -1.31 -24.17
CA LEU A 131 -15.97 -2.50 -24.83
C LEU A 131 -17.06 -3.25 -25.62
N PRO A 132 -16.70 -4.04 -26.66
CA PRO A 132 -17.63 -4.82 -27.47
C PRO A 132 -18.18 -6.04 -26.70
N ASP A 133 -19.04 -5.80 -25.71
CA ASP A 133 -19.75 -6.80 -24.90
C ASP A 133 -20.59 -6.11 -23.81
N ALA A 134 -20.94 -4.85 -24.03
CA ALA A 134 -21.56 -3.97 -23.03
C ALA A 134 -20.74 -3.84 -21.73
N ARG A 135 -19.45 -4.23 -21.71
CA ARG A 135 -18.58 -3.97 -20.56
C ARG A 135 -18.03 -2.55 -20.65
N ARG A 136 -17.74 -2.01 -19.47
CA ARG A 136 -17.19 -0.68 -19.30
C ARG A 136 -16.11 -0.70 -18.22
N TYR A 137 -15.06 0.09 -18.39
CA TYR A 137 -14.08 0.31 -17.33
C TYR A 137 -13.67 1.77 -17.25
N VAL A 138 -13.30 2.21 -16.04
CA VAL A 138 -12.84 3.57 -15.77
C VAL A 138 -11.40 3.71 -16.22
N VAL A 139 -11.15 4.67 -17.11
CA VAL A 139 -9.82 4.99 -17.64
C VAL A 139 -9.08 5.94 -16.69
N ALA A 140 -9.76 7.00 -16.25
CA ALA A 140 -9.21 8.02 -15.37
C ALA A 140 -10.33 8.80 -14.67
N ARG A 141 -9.99 9.48 -13.56
CA ARG A 141 -10.89 10.35 -12.79
C ARG A 141 -10.33 11.78 -12.66
N PHE A 142 -11.21 12.77 -12.66
CA PHE A 142 -10.92 14.20 -12.68
C PHE A 142 -11.79 14.97 -11.67
N VAL A 143 -11.23 16.06 -11.15
CA VAL A 143 -11.90 16.94 -10.18
C VAL A 143 -13.00 17.74 -10.86
N ASN A 144 -12.74 18.27 -12.06
CA ASN A 144 -13.69 19.04 -12.85
C ASN A 144 -14.00 18.33 -14.18
N ARG A 145 -15.16 18.65 -14.76
CA ARG A 145 -15.61 18.08 -16.02
C ARG A 145 -14.73 18.49 -17.21
N GLN A 146 -14.24 19.72 -17.21
CA GLN A 146 -13.50 20.30 -18.33
C GLN A 146 -12.22 19.51 -18.61
N ASP A 147 -11.44 19.20 -17.57
CA ASP A 147 -10.23 18.40 -17.67
C ASP A 147 -10.53 16.99 -18.20
N ALA A 148 -11.66 16.40 -17.78
CA ALA A 148 -12.11 15.10 -18.28
C ALA A 148 -12.46 15.15 -19.78
N ASP A 149 -13.17 16.20 -20.23
CA ASP A 149 -13.53 16.39 -21.63
C ASP A 149 -12.30 16.67 -22.50
N ASP A 150 -11.34 17.46 -22.02
CA ASP A 150 -10.09 17.73 -22.74
C ASP A 150 -9.22 16.47 -22.85
N HIS A 151 -9.16 15.67 -21.78
CA HIS A 151 -8.48 14.38 -21.82
C HIS A 151 -9.19 13.36 -22.72
N LYS A 152 -10.53 13.36 -22.74
CA LYS A 152 -11.32 12.55 -23.70
C LYS A 152 -10.97 12.93 -25.14
N ARG A 153 -10.88 14.22 -25.48
CA ARG A 153 -10.49 14.67 -26.84
C ARG A 153 -9.13 14.13 -27.25
N TYR A 154 -8.16 14.11 -26.32
CA TYR A 154 -6.87 13.49 -26.54
C TYR A 154 -6.99 11.98 -26.82
N LEU A 155 -7.73 11.25 -25.99
CA LEU A 155 -7.95 9.81 -26.17
C LEU A 155 -8.65 9.47 -27.49
N SER A 156 -9.66 10.24 -27.88
CA SER A 156 -10.38 10.04 -29.16
C SER A 156 -9.49 10.26 -30.38
N ARG A 157 -8.47 11.14 -30.30
CA ARG A 157 -7.49 11.31 -31.38
C ARG A 157 -6.50 10.15 -31.45
N PHE A 158 -6.08 9.64 -30.29
CA PHE A 158 -5.11 8.55 -30.21
C PHE A 158 -5.74 7.18 -30.52
N MET A 159 -7.02 6.99 -30.18
CA MET A 159 -7.76 5.75 -30.35
C MET A 159 -9.14 6.02 -30.96
N PRO A 160 -9.21 6.37 -32.26
CA PRO A 160 -10.46 6.75 -32.91
C PRO A 160 -11.49 5.60 -32.98
N ALA A 161 -11.03 4.35 -32.92
CA ALA A 161 -11.89 3.17 -32.89
C ALA A 161 -12.46 2.84 -31.49
N ALA A 162 -12.05 3.57 -30.44
CA ALA A 162 -12.53 3.35 -29.08
C ALA A 162 -13.54 4.43 -28.67
N GLU A 163 -14.63 4.00 -28.05
CA GLU A 163 -15.66 4.91 -27.54
C GLU A 163 -15.37 5.29 -26.08
N PHE A 164 -15.33 6.60 -25.84
CA PHE A 164 -15.09 7.19 -24.53
C PHE A 164 -16.22 8.13 -24.12
N THR A 165 -16.68 7.99 -22.88
CA THR A 165 -17.74 8.82 -22.31
C THR A 165 -17.30 9.38 -20.97
N VAL A 166 -17.55 10.67 -20.76
CA VAL A 166 -17.38 11.32 -19.46
C VAL A 166 -18.68 11.15 -18.68
N ILE A 167 -18.59 10.57 -17.49
CA ILE A 167 -19.72 10.41 -16.57
C ILE A 167 -19.42 11.10 -15.24
N PHE A 168 -20.47 11.60 -14.60
CA PHE A 168 -20.42 11.97 -13.20
C PHE A 168 -20.72 10.71 -12.38
N ASP A 169 -19.70 10.17 -11.73
CA ASP A 169 -19.72 8.94 -10.93
C ASP A 169 -19.13 9.26 -9.54
N PRO A 170 -19.87 10.02 -8.71
CA PRO A 170 -19.48 10.26 -7.33
C PRO A 170 -19.65 8.93 -6.57
N PRO A 171 -18.78 8.65 -5.60
CA PRO A 171 -18.95 7.43 -4.87
C PRO A 171 -20.24 7.46 -4.05
N THR A 172 -20.99 6.40 -4.21
CA THR A 172 -22.26 6.18 -3.56
C THR A 172 -22.00 5.76 -2.11
N ASP A 173 -22.17 6.69 -1.16
CA ASP A 173 -22.28 6.39 0.27
C ASP A 173 -23.64 5.75 0.56
N GLU A 174 -23.93 4.60 -0.05
CA GLU A 174 -25.11 3.82 0.34
C GLU A 174 -24.64 2.76 1.34
N PRO A 175 -24.86 2.97 2.66
CA PRO A 175 -24.92 1.84 3.56
C PRO A 175 -26.07 0.98 3.05
N SER A 176 -25.77 -0.23 2.60
CA SER A 176 -26.74 -1.26 2.29
C SER A 176 -27.53 -1.60 3.56
N VAL A 177 -28.50 -0.75 3.90
CA VAL A 177 -29.63 -1.06 4.75
C VAL A 177 -30.78 -1.27 3.78
N SER A 178 -31.10 -2.52 3.55
CA SER A 178 -32.36 -2.92 2.94
C SER A 178 -32.73 -4.26 3.55
N THR A 179 -33.51 -4.13 4.64
CA THR A 179 -34.66 -4.93 5.07
C THR A 179 -34.65 -6.43 4.80
#